data_AF-A0A4R6YG75-F1
#
_entry.id   AF-A0A4R6YG75-F1
#
_cell.length_a   1.000
_cell.length_b   1.000
_cell.length_c   1.000
_cell.angle_alpha   90.00
_cell.angle_beta   90.00
_cell.angle_gamma   90.00
#
_symmetry.space_group_name_H-M   'P 1'
#
loop_
_entity.id
_entity.type
_entity.pdbx_description
1 polymer ?
#
loop_
_entity_poly.entity_id
_entity_poly.type
_entity_poly.pdbx_seq_one_letter_code
_entity_poly.pdbx_strand_id
1 'polypeptide(L)'
;MPLAADTSAYFEIQRVAALVAEAAAPHAPGFDPTPRLRVELQRVLRDVPEVRIPPELRDALLTGAVLGPEAARWLPTIRRWLTDECSRTGL
;
A
#
# COMPACT_ATOMS: atom_id res chain seq x y z
N MET A 1 24.63 -10.96 0.63
CA MET A 1 24.18 -9.63 0.17
C MET A 1 22.65 -9.64 0.05
N PRO A 2 21.91 -9.11 1.03
CA PRO A 2 20.43 -9.08 1.02
C PRO A 2 19.82 -7.74 0.56
N LEU A 3 20.62 -6.67 0.45
CA LEU A 3 20.15 -5.28 0.26
C LEU A 3 19.22 -5.08 -0.94
N ALA A 4 19.43 -5.78 -2.06
CA ALA A 4 18.62 -5.57 -3.27
C ALA A 4 17.15 -5.98 -3.09
N ALA A 5 16.89 -7.09 -2.38
CA ALA A 5 15.53 -7.57 -2.14
C ALA A 5 14.80 -6.71 -1.09
N ASP A 6 15.53 -6.25 -0.07
CA ASP A 6 14.99 -5.38 0.97
C ASP A 6 14.59 -4.00 0.42
N THR A 7 15.42 -3.41 -0.43
CA THR A 7 15.12 -2.15 -1.13
C THR A 7 13.96 -2.28 -2.11
N SER A 8 13.82 -3.42 -2.79
CA SER A 8 12.67 -3.68 -3.68
C SER A 8 11.35 -3.69 -2.92
N ALA A 9 11.31 -4.33 -1.74
CA ALA A 9 10.11 -4.37 -0.91
C ALA A 9 9.69 -2.96 -0.46
N TYR A 10 10.64 -2.11 -0.06
CA TYR A 10 10.34 -0.72 0.31
C TYR A 10 9.62 0.04 -0.81
N PHE A 11 10.09 -0.05 -2.06
CA PHE A 11 9.47 0.67 -3.18
C PHE A 11 8.07 0.16 -3.53
N GLU A 12 7.82 -1.14 -3.42
CA GLU A 12 6.46 -1.68 -3.59
C GLU A 12 5.54 -1.21 -2.46
N ILE A 13 6.02 -1.14 -1.23
CA ILE A 13 5.26 -0.61 -0.08
C ILE A 13 4.98 0.88 -0.24
N GLN A 14 5.95 1.65 -0.78
CA GLN A 14 5.75 3.04 -1.15
C GLN A 14 4.67 3.20 -2.23
N ARG A 15 4.62 2.30 -3.22
CA ARG A 15 3.54 2.27 -4.22
C ARG A 15 2.19 1.96 -3.59
N VAL A 16 2.09 1.00 -2.67
CA VAL A 16 0.86 0.76 -1.91
C VAL A 16 0.40 2.03 -1.20
N ALA A 17 1.32 2.73 -0.52
CA ALA A 17 1.01 4.00 0.14
C ALA A 17 0.48 5.07 -0.83
N ALA A 18 1.05 5.16 -2.03
CA ALA A 18 0.57 6.07 -3.07
C ALA A 18 -0.83 5.71 -3.57
N LEU A 19 -1.12 4.42 -3.80
CA LEU A 19 -2.44 3.96 -4.25
C LEU A 19 -3.53 4.26 -3.21
N VAL A 20 -3.25 4.04 -1.93
CA VAL A 20 -4.21 4.35 -0.86
C VAL A 20 -4.35 5.86 -0.64
N ALA A 21 -3.26 6.63 -0.80
CA ALA A 21 -3.33 8.09 -0.79
C ALA A 21 -4.20 8.63 -1.93
N GLU A 22 -4.11 8.03 -3.11
CA GLU A 22 -4.98 8.38 -4.22
C GLU A 22 -6.43 8.03 -3.91
N ALA A 23 -6.73 6.82 -3.43
CA ALA A 23 -8.10 6.43 -3.06
C ALA A 23 -8.72 7.32 -1.95
N ALA A 24 -7.89 7.87 -1.07
CA ALA A 24 -8.32 8.77 -0.01
C ALA A 24 -8.45 10.23 -0.44
N ALA A 25 -7.95 10.59 -1.63
CA ALA A 25 -7.98 11.96 -2.12
C ALA A 25 -9.39 12.34 -2.60
N PRO A 26 -9.77 13.63 -2.53
CA PRO A 26 -10.98 14.10 -3.18
C PRO A 26 -10.93 13.85 -4.69
N HIS A 27 -12.01 13.29 -5.23
CA HIS A 27 -12.15 13.03 -6.66
C HIS A 27 -13.27 13.87 -7.27
N ALA A 28 -13.22 14.03 -8.59
CA ALA A 28 -14.30 14.67 -9.33
C ALA A 28 -15.61 13.86 -9.15
N PRO A 29 -16.78 14.53 -9.06
CA PRO A 29 -18.06 13.84 -9.02
C PRO A 29 -18.23 12.88 -10.20
N GLY A 30 -18.65 11.64 -9.91
CA GLY A 30 -18.83 10.60 -10.94
C GLY A 30 -17.55 9.88 -11.38
N PHE A 31 -16.39 10.26 -10.84
CA PHE A 31 -15.13 9.54 -11.06
C PHE A 31 -14.87 8.58 -9.89
N ASP A 32 -14.79 7.29 -10.19
CA ASP A 32 -14.39 6.24 -9.25
C ASP A 32 -13.06 5.60 -9.70
N PRO A 33 -11.93 5.88 -9.03
CA PRO A 33 -10.65 5.26 -9.37
C PRO A 33 -10.51 3.84 -8.81
N THR A 34 -11.41 3.39 -7.93
CA THR A 34 -11.29 2.13 -7.18
C THR A 34 -11.04 0.92 -8.08
N PRO A 35 -11.73 0.73 -9.22
CA PRO A 35 -11.47 -0.41 -10.09
C PRO A 35 -10.03 -0.46 -10.62
N ARG A 36 -9.51 0.69 -11.07
CA ARG A 36 -8.13 0.81 -11.55
C ARG A 36 -7.14 0.59 -10.41
N LEU A 37 -7.36 1.25 -9.28
CA LEU A 37 -6.50 1.14 -8.11
C LEU A 37 -6.43 -0.29 -7.58
N ARG A 38 -7.53 -1.04 -7.63
CA ARG A 38 -7.57 -2.45 -7.21
C ARG A 38 -6.69 -3.32 -8.10
N VAL A 39 -6.71 -3.12 -9.41
CA VAL A 39 -5.83 -3.85 -10.34
C VAL A 39 -4.37 -3.54 -10.05
N GLU A 40 -4.00 -2.27 -9.88
CA GLU A 40 -2.62 -1.89 -9.57
C GLU A 40 -2.19 -2.39 -8.18
N LEU A 41 -3.06 -2.32 -7.17
CA LEU A 41 -2.77 -2.84 -5.84
C LEU A 41 -2.48 -4.35 -5.88
N GLN A 42 -3.28 -5.13 -6.61
CA GLN A 42 -3.03 -6.57 -6.78
C GLN A 42 -1.71 -6.84 -7.51
N ARG A 43 -1.33 -5.99 -8.47
CA ARG A 43 -0.04 -6.13 -9.16
C ARG A 43 1.12 -5.92 -8.19
N VAL A 44 1.10 -4.82 -7.45
CA VAL A 44 2.13 -4.45 -6.47
C VAL A 44 2.22 -5.47 -5.35
N LEU A 45 1.09 -5.94 -4.81
CA LEU A 45 1.08 -6.89 -3.69
C LEU A 45 1.68 -8.26 -4.04
N ARG A 46 1.71 -8.66 -5.32
CA ARG A 46 2.40 -9.92 -5.72
C ARG A 46 3.90 -9.87 -5.49
N ASP A 47 4.48 -8.68 -5.51
CA ASP A 47 5.92 -8.46 -5.37
C ASP A 47 6.30 -8.07 -3.92
N VAL A 48 5.31 -7.88 -3.04
CA VAL A 48 5.52 -7.65 -1.60
C VAL A 48 5.54 -9.00 -0.87
N PRO A 49 6.65 -9.37 -0.18
CA PRO A 49 6.67 -10.59 0.61
C PRO A 49 5.62 -10.54 1.73
N GLU A 50 4.79 -11.58 1.86
CA GLU A 50 3.69 -11.59 2.85
C GLU A 50 4.15 -11.33 4.29
N VAL A 51 5.36 -11.78 4.65
CA VAL A 51 5.96 -11.56 5.98
C VAL A 51 6.21 -10.08 6.28
N ARG A 52 6.26 -9.24 5.24
CA ARG A 52 6.43 -7.79 5.36
C ARG A 52 5.11 -7.06 5.52
N ILE A 53 3.98 -7.69 5.25
CA ILE A 53 2.66 -7.08 5.37
C ILE A 53 2.21 -7.14 6.84
N PRO A 54 1.92 -5.99 7.49
CA PRO A 54 1.45 -5.96 8.87
C PRO A 54 0.14 -6.77 9.01
N PRO A 55 -0.01 -7.59 10.06
CA PRO A 55 -1.21 -8.39 10.27
C PRO A 55 -2.50 -7.57 10.23
N GLU A 56 -2.48 -6.35 10.78
CA GLU A 56 -3.63 -5.44 10.80
C GLU A 56 -4.01 -4.88 9.43
N LEU A 57 -3.11 -4.93 8.44
CA LEU A 57 -3.35 -4.47 7.06
C LEU A 57 -3.63 -5.61 6.09
N ARG A 58 -3.27 -6.86 6.44
CA ARG A 58 -3.28 -8.01 5.53
C ARG A 58 -4.62 -8.21 4.84
N ASP A 59 -5.69 -8.38 5.61
CA ASP A 59 -7.01 -8.63 5.03
C ASP A 59 -7.50 -7.45 4.20
N ALA A 60 -7.25 -6.22 4.67
CA ALA A 60 -7.68 -5.01 3.98
C ALA A 60 -6.93 -4.80 2.65
N LEU A 61 -5.65 -5.16 2.58
CA LEU A 61 -4.85 -5.11 1.36
C LEU A 61 -5.27 -6.19 0.36
N LEU A 62 -5.45 -7.43 0.83
CA LEU A 62 -5.81 -8.57 -0.02
C LEU A 62 -7.23 -8.44 -0.61
N THR A 63 -8.17 -7.92 0.18
CA THR A 63 -9.55 -7.67 -0.28
C THR A 63 -9.71 -6.36 -1.04
N GLY A 64 -8.71 -5.47 -0.98
CA GLY A 64 -8.77 -4.11 -1.52
C GLY A 64 -9.67 -3.16 -0.73
N ALA A 65 -10.04 -3.50 0.51
CA ALA A 65 -10.81 -2.63 1.40
C ALA A 65 -10.08 -1.31 1.73
N VAL A 66 -8.75 -1.28 1.62
CA VAL A 66 -7.95 -0.05 1.78
C VAL A 66 -8.24 1.01 0.69
N LEU A 67 -8.85 0.63 -0.42
CA LEU A 67 -9.20 1.53 -1.53
C LEU A 67 -10.67 1.96 -1.53
N GLY A 68 -11.45 1.48 -0.56
CA GLY A 68 -12.89 1.77 -0.49
C GLY A 68 -13.20 3.17 0.06
N PRO A 69 -14.48 3.46 0.35
CA PRO A 69 -14.94 4.76 0.87
C PRO A 69 -14.22 5.23 2.14
N GLU A 70 -13.67 4.28 2.89
CA GLU A 70 -12.94 4.53 4.13
C GLU A 70 -11.41 4.55 3.94
N ALA A 71 -10.89 4.69 2.71
CA ALA A 71 -9.46 4.67 2.41
C ALA A 71 -8.63 5.60 3.33
N ALA A 72 -9.17 6.79 3.63
CA ALA A 72 -8.53 7.76 4.51
C ALA A 72 -8.20 7.21 5.92
N ARG A 73 -9.00 6.26 6.46
CA ARG A 73 -8.74 5.66 7.77
C ARG A 73 -7.48 4.81 7.80
N TRP A 74 -7.08 4.27 6.65
CA TRP A 74 -5.95 3.35 6.53
C TRP A 74 -4.61 4.08 6.34
N LEU A 75 -4.64 5.36 5.93
CA LEU A 75 -3.44 6.15 5.66
C LEU A 75 -2.46 6.21 6.84
N PRO A 76 -2.88 6.42 8.10
CA PRO A 76 -1.94 6.45 9.21
C PRO A 76 -1.19 5.11 9.38
N THR A 77 -1.90 3.99 9.28
CA THR A 77 -1.34 2.65 9.42
C THR A 77 -0.38 2.32 8.28
N ILE A 78 -0.74 2.67 7.04
CA ILE A 78 0.12 2.45 5.86
C ILE A 78 1.37 3.34 5.89
N ARG A 79 1.24 4.60 6.34
CA ARG A 79 2.40 5.49 6.52
C ARG A 79 3.35 4.98 7.61
N ARG A 80 2.81 4.45 8.71
CA ARG A 80 3.62 3.80 9.75
C ARG A 80 4.39 2.62 9.15
N TRP A 81 3.71 1.74 8.43
CA TRP A 81 4.34 0.60 7.76
C TRP A 81 5.48 1.03 6.81
N LEU A 82 5.25 2.04 5.98
CA LEU A 82 6.30 2.58 5.11
C LEU A 82 7.50 3.14 5.89
N THR A 83 7.24 3.83 7.01
CA THR A 83 8.28 4.39 7.90
C THR A 83 9.12 3.29 8.54
N ASP A 84 8.47 2.20 8.99
CA ASP A 84 9.12 1.05 9.59
C ASP A 84 10.04 0.34 8.58
N GLU A 85 9.59 0.20 7.32
CA GLU A 85 10.41 -0.40 6.25
C GLU A 85 11.53 0.53 5.77
N CYS A 86 11.32 1.85 5.78
CA CYS A 86 12.39 2.84 5.53
C CYS A 86 13.51 2.66 6.57
N SER A 87 13.14 2.62 7.85
CA SER A 87 14.08 2.43 8.96
C SER A 87 14.84 1.10 8.88
N ARG A 88 14.17 0.04 8.40
CA ARG A 88 14.78 -1.29 8.23
C ARG A 88 15.77 -1.33 7.06
N THR A 89 15.48 -0.61 5.98
CA THR A 89 16.31 -0.60 4.76
C THR A 89 17.45 0.42 4.82
N GLY A 90 17.38 1.39 5.73
CA GLY A 90 18.39 2.45 5.88
C GLY A 90 18.34 3.50 4.78
N LEU A 91 17.16 3.68 4.17
CA LEU A 91 16.86 4.71 3.17
C LEU A 91 16.46 6.05 3.80
#